data_AF-A0A1G3I3U5-F1
#
_entry.id   AF-A0A1G3I3U5-F1
#
_cell.length_a   1.000
_cell.length_b   1.000
_cell.length_c   1.000
_cell.angle_alpha   90.00
_cell.angle_beta   90.00
_cell.angle_gamma   90.00
#
_symmetry.space_group_name_H-M   'P 1'
#
loop_
_entity.id
_entity.type
_entity.pdbx_description
1 polymer ?
#
loop_
_entity_poly.entity_id
_entity_poly.type
_entity_poly.pdbx_seq_one_letter_code
_entity_poly.pdbx_strand_id
1 'polypeptide(L)' 'MAARTWRRWFDDGLALLRADSANLFGLLVTWQKRAHYRYELATLDERALRDIGVSRAERDWEVAKPFWRA' A
#
# COMPACT_ATOMS: atom_id res chain seq x y z
N MET A 1 24.46 -5.22 -41.61
CA MET A 1 24.30 -4.21 -40.54
C MET A 1 22.94 -4.36 -39.86
N ALA A 2 22.74 -5.36 -38.95
CA ALA A 2 21.44 -5.54 -38.28
C ALA A 2 21.50 -6.31 -36.94
N ALA A 3 22.63 -6.32 -36.22
CA ALA A 3 22.81 -7.15 -35.01
C ALA A 3 22.93 -6.36 -33.69
N ARG A 4 22.73 -5.02 -33.70
CA ARG A 4 22.97 -4.16 -32.52
C ARG A 4 21.72 -3.68 -31.76
N THR A 5 20.52 -3.95 -32.26
CA THR A 5 19.28 -3.33 -31.74
C THR A 5 18.43 -4.25 -30.85
N TRP A 6 18.48 -5.57 -31.05
CA TRP A 6 17.59 -6.49 -30.34
C TRP A 6 17.87 -6.58 -28.83
N ARG A 7 19.15 -6.60 -28.45
CA ARG A 7 19.55 -6.69 -27.03
C ARG A 7 19.15 -5.45 -26.24
N ARG A 8 19.34 -4.25 -26.82
CA ARG A 8 18.91 -2.97 -26.20
C ARG A 8 17.40 -2.90 -26.02
N TRP A 9 16.62 -3.29 -27.03
CA TRP A 9 15.15 -3.35 -26.91
C TRP A 9 14.69 -4.25 -25.76
N PHE A 10 15.37 -5.39 -25.55
CA PHE A 10 15.06 -6.32 -24.47
C PHE A 10 15.48 -5.78 -23.10
N ASP A 11 16.66 -5.17 -23.00
CA ASP A 11 17.17 -4.55 -21.78
C ASP A 11 16.28 -3.37 -21.34
N ASP A 12 15.84 -2.55 -22.30
CA ASP A 12 14.91 -1.44 -22.08
C ASP A 12 13.52 -1.96 -21.62
N GLY A 13 13.03 -3.05 -22.24
CA GLY A 13 11.79 -3.71 -21.81
C GLY A 13 11.85 -4.29 -20.39
N LEU A 14 12.96 -4.94 -20.03
CA LEU A 14 13.19 -5.43 -18.67
C LEU A 14 13.34 -4.30 -17.65
N ALA A 15 13.92 -3.16 -18.04
CA ALA A 15 14.05 -1.99 -17.18
C ALA A 15 12.68 -1.39 -16.82
N LEU A 16 11.76 -1.31 -17.80
CA LEU A 16 10.38 -0.87 -17.57
C LEU A 16 9.63 -1.83 -16.62
N LEU A 17 9.75 -3.14 -16.85
CA LEU A 17 9.13 -4.14 -15.97
C LEU A 17 9.65 -4.06 -14.52
N ARG A 18 10.94 -3.77 -14.31
CA ARG A 18 11.48 -3.56 -12.96
C ARG A 18 10.91 -2.32 -12.29
N ALA A 19 10.83 -1.19 -13.00
CA ALA A 19 10.28 0.04 -12.45
C ALA A 19 8.79 -0.13 -12.08
N ASP A 20 8.01 -0.73 -12.97
CA ASP A 20 6.59 -1.02 -12.74
C ASP A 20 6.41 -2.00 -11.58
N SER A 21 7.25 -3.04 -11.49
CA SER A 21 7.20 -3.98 -10.36
C SER A 21 7.45 -3.30 -9.02
N ALA A 22 8.41 -2.36 -8.94
CA ALA A 22 8.71 -1.65 -7.70
C ALA A 22 7.52 -0.81 -7.23
N ASN A 23 6.81 -0.16 -8.16
CA ASN A 23 5.59 0.59 -7.87
C ASN A 23 4.45 -0.31 -7.38
N LEU A 24 4.27 -1.47 -8.02
CA LEU A 24 3.28 -2.48 -7.60
C LEU A 24 3.59 -3.02 -6.20
N PHE A 25 4.85 -3.33 -5.91
CA PHE A 25 5.28 -3.72 -4.56
C PHE A 25 5.02 -2.61 -3.54
N GLY A 26 5.29 -1.35 -3.90
CA GLY A 26 4.96 -0.20 -3.05
C GLY A 26 3.48 -0.13 -2.71
N LEU A 27 2.60 -0.31 -3.70
CA LEU A 27 1.15 -0.33 -3.50
C LEU A 27 0.70 -1.47 -2.58
N LEU A 28 1.23 -2.68 -2.78
CA LEU A 28 0.95 -3.83 -1.92
C LEU A 28 1.40 -3.59 -0.47
N VAL A 29 2.59 -3.00 -0.27
CA VAL A 29 3.07 -2.62 1.07
C VAL A 29 2.16 -1.57 1.70
N THR A 30 1.69 -0.58 0.95
CA THR A 30 0.71 0.40 1.46
C THR A 30 -0.58 -0.27 1.90
N TRP A 31 -1.11 -1.21 1.11
CA TRP A 31 -2.31 -1.95 1.46
C TRP A 31 -2.12 -2.82 2.71
N GLN A 32 -0.98 -3.51 2.83
CA GLN A 32 -0.64 -4.28 4.03
C GLN A 32 -0.57 -3.38 5.28
N LYS A 33 0.09 -2.21 5.18
CA LYS A 33 0.18 -1.23 6.27
C LYS A 33 -1.19 -0.73 6.70
N ARG A 34 -2.08 -0.42 5.74
CA ARG A 34 -3.45 0.03 6.04
C ARG A 34 -4.27 -1.05 6.73
N ALA A 35 -4.17 -2.30 6.27
CA ALA A 35 -4.85 -3.43 6.91
C ALA A 35 -4.37 -3.62 8.36
N HIS A 36 -3.06 -3.56 8.57
CA HIS A 36 -2.47 -3.68 9.90
C HIS A 36 -2.89 -2.53 10.83
N TYR A 37 -2.78 -1.28 10.38
CA TYR A 37 -3.19 -0.11 11.16
C TYR A 37 -4.66 -0.14 11.56
N ARG A 38 -5.56 -0.57 10.65
CA ARG A 38 -6.99 -0.71 10.96
C ARG A 38 -7.26 -1.84 11.94
N TYR A 39 -6.52 -2.93 11.86
CA TYR A 39 -6.59 -4.00 12.85
C TYR A 39 -6.18 -3.48 14.23
N GLU A 40 -5.06 -2.77 14.34
CA GLU A 40 -4.61 -2.17 15.60
C GLU A 40 -5.65 -1.17 16.13
N LEU A 41 -6.15 -0.27 15.28
CA LEU A 41 -7.17 0.72 15.63
C LEU A 41 -8.47 0.05 16.13
N ALA A 42 -8.85 -1.09 15.56
CA ALA A 42 -10.01 -1.87 16.01
C ALA A 42 -9.81 -2.51 17.40
N THR A 43 -8.55 -2.80 17.77
CA THR A 43 -8.21 -3.38 19.08
C THR A 43 -8.03 -2.35 20.20
N LEU A 44 -7.96 -1.05 19.87
CA LEU A 44 -7.83 0.01 20.89
C LEU A 44 -9.06 0.08 21.79
N ASP A 45 -8.81 0.21 23.09
CA ASP A 45 -9.83 0.42 24.09
C ASP A 45 -10.31 1.87 24.11
N GLU A 46 -11.42 2.12 24.81
CA GLU A 46 -12.02 3.46 24.85
C GLU A 46 -11.10 4.52 25.44
N ARG A 47 -10.24 4.12 26.38
CA ARG A 47 -9.30 5.04 27.00
C ARG A 47 -8.21 5.44 26.02
N ALA A 48 -7.62 4.50 25.31
CA ALA A 48 -6.63 4.78 24.27
C ALA A 48 -7.21 5.65 23.16
N LEU A 49 -8.45 5.38 22.72
CA LEU A 49 -9.15 6.21 21.72
C LEU A 49 -9.30 7.66 22.19
N ARG A 50 -9.70 7.87 23.45
CA ARG A 50 -9.81 9.22 24.03
C ARG A 50 -8.46 9.92 24.17
N ASP A 51 -7.41 9.20 24.55
CA ASP A 51 -6.07 9.76 24.70
C ASP A 51 -5.51 10.26 23.36
N ILE A 52 -5.87 9.61 22.24
CA ILE A 52 -5.52 10.06 20.87
C ILE A 52 -6.57 11.00 20.25
N GLY A 53 -7.65 11.32 20.97
CA GLY A 53 -8.71 12.23 20.51
C GLY A 53 -9.61 11.67 19.42
N VAL A 54 -9.71 10.35 19.28
CA VAL A 54 -10.55 9.68 18.27
C VAL A 54 -11.86 9.22 18.91
N SER A 55 -13.00 9.53 18.29
CA SER A 55 -14.30 9.01 18.73
C SER A 55 -14.53 7.56 18.27
N ARG A 56 -15.41 6.83 18.97
CA ARG A 56 -15.83 5.48 18.54
C ARG A 56 -16.40 5.46 17.11
N ALA A 57 -17.18 6.48 16.75
CA ALA A 57 -17.79 6.57 15.43
C ALA A 57 -16.74 6.76 14.32
N GLU A 58 -15.71 7.60 14.57
CA GLU A 58 -14.59 7.77 13.65
C GLU A 58 -13.76 6.48 13.52
N ARG A 59 -13.48 5.80 14.63
CA ARG A 59 -12.83 4.48 14.62
C ARG A 59 -13.61 3.49 13.76
N ASP A 60 -14.92 3.35 13.98
CA ASP A 60 -15.74 2.39 13.26
C ASP A 60 -15.81 2.70 11.76
N TRP A 61 -15.87 3.98 11.42
CA TRP A 61 -15.82 4.43 10.04
C TRP A 61 -14.47 4.12 9.38
N GLU A 62 -13.36 4.37 10.06
CA GLU A 62 -12.01 4.07 9.56
C GLU A 62 -11.73 2.57 9.41
N VAL A 63 -12.16 1.76 10.38
CA VAL A 63 -12.00 0.29 10.35
C VAL A 63 -12.85 -0.33 9.25
N ALA A 64 -14.03 0.22 8.95
CA ALA A 64 -14.90 -0.25 7.88
C ALA A 64 -14.34 0.01 6.46
N LYS A 65 -13.30 0.85 6.31
CA LYS A 65 -12.72 1.12 4.99
C LYS A 65 -11.98 -0.12 4.46
N PRO A 66 -12.21 -0.50 3.19
CA PRO A 66 -11.46 -1.58 2.57
C PRO A 66 -9.97 -1.21 2.44
N PHE A 67 -9.08 -2.21 2.48
CA PHE A 67 -7.62 -2.01 2.55
C PHE A 67 -7.05 -1.16 1.40
N TRP A 68 -7.68 -1.19 0.22
CA TRP A 68 -7.23 -0.45 -0.96
C TRP A 68 -7.57 1.04 -0.91
N ARG A 69 -8.52 1.44 -0.05
CA ARG A 69 -8.99 2.82 0.06
C ARG A 69 -8.25 3.56 1.17
N ALA A 70 -7.83 4.80 0.90
CA ALA A 70 -7.40 5.76 1.91
C ALA A 70 -8.63 6.38 2.56
#